data_AF-A0A2H0KYN5-F1
#
_entry.id   AF-A0A2H0KYN5-F1
#
_cell.length_a   1.000
_cell.length_b   1.000
_cell.length_c   1.000
_cell.angle_alpha   90.00
_cell.angle_beta   90.00
_cell.angle_gamma   90.00
#
_symmetry.space_group_name_H-M   'P 1'
#
loop_
_entity.id
_entity.type
_entity.pdbx_description
1 polymer ?
#
loop_
_entity_poly.entity_id
_entity_poly.type
_entity_poly.pdbx_seq_one_letter_code
_entity_poly.pdbx_strand_id
1 'polypeptide(L)'
;MKNSRSAFTLIEILIAVVIFATVATVVGSTYIKSIRVDSSSNLARQLYDDTRFVMSLIEGEIRSGAIDYDEYYSRNVVLGAVGAGALPPGVRVDDNDPNLYYESIHTADTYGLHFGRYYSSFYHPGSDNLLGYLCNNNATRNDPNCTPLRNTLDRNTGQNPYLGKNAGAVPDDENAFCGAVYYGQGAVNRQGQCAAGGAPAVARPQPELYLISADAKRKTLLAREVVGPLGTRALSLLRLSGIDNDGDGLSDLFTCAPEFDCRGGENIVGYPPPPANDQNFADCGVSAGETPRAPGVELTILDAGANCENTRLGFNKDFVPISPLRIDIQRLDFHITPVEDPHYAFAEEAVQQQPMVTIVLTVAPSPDYASAIDLDPVTFIKTVMVGVESPIPAPVKVTR
;
A
#
# COMPACT_ATOMS: atom_id res chain seq x y z
N MET A 1 17.53 43.15 84.14
CA MET A 1 17.98 41.87 83.55
C MET A 1 18.61 42.16 82.20
N LYS A 2 19.92 41.93 82.07
CA LYS A 2 20.71 42.27 80.88
C LYS A 2 20.70 41.03 79.98
N ASN A 3 19.86 41.01 78.94
CA ASN A 3 19.83 39.93 77.96
C ASN A 3 21.12 39.97 77.14
N SER A 4 22.07 39.09 77.44
CA SER A 4 23.21 38.83 76.57
C SER A 4 22.69 38.17 75.30
N ARG A 5 22.55 38.94 74.23
CA ARG A 5 22.31 38.36 72.90
C ARG A 5 23.60 37.65 72.50
N SER A 6 23.57 36.32 72.52
CA SER A 6 24.61 35.48 71.95
C SER A 6 24.72 35.80 70.45
N ALA A 7 25.80 36.46 70.05
CA ALA A 7 26.12 36.64 68.64
C ALA A 7 26.57 35.30 68.06
N PHE A 8 26.09 34.97 66.86
CA PHE A 8 26.56 33.79 66.13
C PHE A 8 28.04 33.90 65.83
N THR A 9 28.74 32.77 65.97
CA THR A 9 30.14 32.70 65.56
C THR A 9 30.24 32.68 64.03
N LEU A 10 31.31 33.24 63.48
CA LEU A 10 31.55 33.25 62.02
C LEU A 10 31.55 31.82 61.44
N ILE A 11 32.00 30.83 62.23
CA ILE A 11 32.04 29.44 61.82
C ILE A 11 30.64 28.80 61.71
N GLU A 12 29.70 29.15 62.59
CA GLU A 12 28.30 28.69 62.48
C GLU A 12 27.63 29.20 61.20
N ILE A 13 27.88 30.46 60.83
CA ILE A 13 27.33 31.04 59.58
C ILE A 13 27.88 30.30 58.36
N LEU A 14 29.18 30.00 58.36
CA LEU A 14 29.82 29.30 57.25
C LEU A 14 29.24 27.88 57.09
N ILE A 15 29.09 27.15 58.21
CA ILE A 15 28.47 25.80 58.20
C ILE A 15 27.02 25.88 57.71
N ALA A 16 26.24 26.87 58.18
CA ALA A 16 24.85 27.04 57.77
C ALA A 16 24.71 27.33 56.26
N VAL A 17 25.57 28.18 55.70
CA VAL A 17 25.56 28.50 54.26
C VAL A 17 25.91 27.28 53.42
N VAL A 18 26.89 26.47 53.85
CA VAL A 18 27.26 25.24 53.14
C VAL A 18 26.12 24.23 53.17
N ILE A 19 25.51 24.00 54.33
CA ILE A 19 24.36 23.09 54.44
C ILE A 19 23.21 23.59 53.56
N PHE A 20 22.87 24.88 53.64
CA PHE A 20 21.81 25.46 52.81
C PHE A 20 22.10 25.31 51.32
N ALA A 21 23.33 25.59 50.88
CA ALA A 21 23.73 25.45 49.48
C ALA A 21 23.62 23.99 49.00
N THR A 22 24.05 23.01 49.82
CA THR A 22 23.92 21.58 49.46
C THR A 22 22.46 21.12 49.38
N VAL A 23 21.60 21.58 50.29
CA VAL A 23 20.17 21.24 50.24
C VAL A 23 19.51 21.90 49.02
N ALA A 24 19.82 23.16 48.75
CA ALA A 24 19.27 23.89 47.60
C ALA A 24 19.63 23.24 46.26
N THR A 25 20.87 22.74 46.10
CA THR A 25 21.29 22.04 44.87
C THR A 25 20.59 20.69 44.72
N VAL A 26 20.44 19.93 45.80
CA VAL A 26 19.70 18.65 45.79
C VAL A 26 18.23 18.87 45.43
N VAL A 27 17.56 19.83 46.08
CA VAL A 27 16.15 20.15 45.80
C VAL A 27 15.98 20.66 44.37
N GLY A 28 16.84 21.58 43.92
CA GLY A 28 16.81 22.11 42.55
C GLY A 28 16.99 21.02 41.49
N SER A 29 17.96 20.12 41.69
CA SER A 29 18.19 19.00 40.76
C SER A 29 17.02 18.02 40.73
N THR A 30 16.41 17.74 41.88
CA THR A 30 15.24 16.85 42.00
C THR A 30 14.01 17.47 41.32
N TYR A 31 13.80 18.77 41.50
CA TYR A 31 12.70 19.50 40.87
C TYR A 31 12.81 19.51 39.34
N ILE A 32 14.01 19.77 38.79
CA ILE A 32 14.24 19.71 37.33
C ILE A 32 13.97 18.30 36.79
N LYS A 33 14.42 17.25 37.51
CA LYS A 33 14.12 15.86 37.14
C LYS A 33 12.62 15.57 37.16
N SER A 34 11.90 16.05 38.17
CA SER A 34 10.43 15.89 38.27
C SER A 34 9.73 16.50 37.06
N ILE A 35 10.07 17.74 36.68
CA ILE A 35 9.47 18.41 35.52
C ILE A 35 9.71 17.61 34.24
N ARG A 36 10.93 17.08 34.04
CA ARG A 36 11.27 16.27 32.85
C ARG A 36 10.47 14.97 32.80
N VAL A 37 10.28 14.32 33.95
CA VAL A 37 9.47 13.10 34.07
C VAL A 37 8.00 13.41 33.77
N ASP A 38 7.47 14.51 34.30
CA ASP A 38 6.08 14.91 34.04
C ASP A 38 5.86 15.27 32.56
N SER A 39 6.79 16.00 31.93
CA SER A 39 6.70 16.32 30.50
C SER A 39 6.81 15.06 29.63
N SER A 40 7.74 14.16 29.95
CA SER A 40 7.92 12.88 29.25
C SER A 40 6.68 11.99 29.39
N SER A 41 6.10 11.89 30.59
CA SER A 41 4.87 11.13 30.83
C SER A 41 3.68 11.72 30.07
N ASN A 42 3.57 13.05 29.98
CA ASN A 42 2.49 13.70 29.25
C ASN A 42 2.64 13.50 27.74
N LEU A 43 3.86 13.62 27.20
CA LEU A 43 4.13 13.38 25.78
C LEU A 43 3.88 11.92 25.40
N ALA A 44 4.29 10.97 26.26
CA ALA A 44 3.98 9.56 26.05
C ALA A 44 2.46 9.33 25.99
N ARG A 45 1.67 9.87 26.92
CA ARG A 45 0.19 9.75 26.90
C ARG A 45 -0.41 10.29 25.60
N GLN A 46 0.04 11.47 25.15
CA GLN A 46 -0.40 12.05 23.88
C GLN A 46 -0.06 11.14 22.69
N LEU A 47 1.17 10.62 22.64
CA LEU A 47 1.60 9.67 21.60
C LEU A 47 0.70 8.42 21.59
N TYR A 48 0.35 7.86 22.74
CA TYR A 48 -0.57 6.72 22.86
C TYR A 48 -1.97 7.04 22.32
N ASP A 49 -2.52 8.20 22.65
CA ASP A 49 -3.85 8.62 22.22
C ASP A 49 -3.90 8.87 20.70
N ASP A 50 -2.86 9.50 20.15
CA ASP A 50 -2.72 9.74 18.70
C ASP A 50 -2.61 8.45 17.92
N THR A 51 -1.83 7.51 18.43
CA THR A 51 -1.63 6.23 17.77
C THR A 51 -2.91 5.41 17.78
N ARG A 52 -3.67 5.45 18.88
CA ARG A 52 -5.01 4.84 18.94
C ARG A 52 -5.97 5.47 17.95
N PHE A 53 -5.93 6.79 17.81
CA PHE A 53 -6.73 7.49 16.81
C PHE A 53 -6.38 7.03 15.39
N VAL A 54 -5.09 7.02 15.03
CA VAL A 54 -4.63 6.54 13.71
C VAL A 54 -5.02 5.08 13.47
N MET A 55 -4.82 4.21 14.46
CA MET A 55 -5.22 2.80 14.37
C MET A 55 -6.74 2.65 14.18
N SER A 56 -7.55 3.49 14.84
CA SER A 56 -9.01 3.51 14.67
C SER A 56 -9.42 4.01 13.28
N LEU A 57 -8.68 4.94 12.68
CA LEU A 57 -8.92 5.38 11.30
C LEU A 57 -8.65 4.25 10.31
N ILE A 58 -7.49 3.60 10.40
CA ILE A 58 -7.14 2.45 9.54
C ILE A 58 -8.19 1.34 9.68
N GLU A 59 -8.61 1.03 10.91
CA GLU A 59 -9.66 0.04 11.17
C GLU A 59 -11.01 0.44 10.54
N GLY A 60 -11.38 1.71 10.61
CA GLY A 60 -12.59 2.22 9.98
C GLY A 60 -12.60 1.99 8.47
N GLU A 61 -11.48 2.32 7.80
CA GLU A 61 -11.33 2.10 6.36
C GLU A 61 -11.39 0.60 6.02
N ILE A 62 -10.65 -0.26 6.74
CA ILE A 62 -10.67 -1.73 6.53
C ILE A 62 -12.06 -2.33 6.74
N ARG A 63 -12.81 -1.87 7.73
CA ARG A 63 -14.18 -2.36 7.98
C ARG A 63 -15.17 -1.86 6.93
N SER A 64 -14.89 -0.73 6.28
CA SER A 64 -15.79 -0.15 5.28
C SER A 64 -15.52 -0.62 3.85
N GLY A 65 -14.31 -1.15 3.58
CA GLY A 65 -13.90 -1.67 2.28
C GLY A 65 -13.67 -3.17 2.28
N ALA A 66 -13.50 -3.72 1.09
CA ALA A 66 -12.94 -5.03 0.80
C ALA A 66 -11.47 -4.89 0.40
N ILE A 67 -10.67 -5.95 0.53
CA ILE A 67 -9.29 -5.95 0.04
C ILE A 67 -9.31 -5.99 -1.48
N ASP A 68 -8.56 -5.09 -2.12
CA ASP A 68 -8.41 -5.06 -3.57
C ASP A 68 -7.26 -5.98 -4.01
N TYR A 69 -7.54 -7.28 -4.05
CA TYR A 69 -6.58 -8.31 -4.47
C TYR A 69 -6.11 -8.11 -5.92
N ASP A 70 -6.96 -7.54 -6.78
CA ASP A 70 -6.62 -7.18 -8.16
C ASP A 70 -5.50 -6.15 -8.22
N GLU A 71 -5.59 -5.10 -7.39
CA GLU A 71 -4.55 -4.08 -7.33
C GLU A 71 -3.24 -4.66 -6.78
N TYR A 72 -3.29 -5.53 -5.76
CA TYR A 72 -2.09 -6.21 -5.28
C TYR A 72 -1.39 -7.02 -6.36
N TYR A 73 -2.15 -7.76 -7.17
CA TYR A 73 -1.58 -8.54 -8.27
C TYR A 73 -0.99 -7.63 -9.35
N SER A 74 -1.70 -6.55 -9.69
CA SER A 74 -1.20 -5.54 -10.62
C SER A 74 0.14 -4.96 -10.15
N ARG A 75 0.24 -4.58 -8.88
CA ARG A 75 1.45 -3.94 -8.33
C ARG A 75 2.60 -4.93 -8.17
N ASN A 76 2.35 -6.10 -7.58
CA ASN A 76 3.41 -7.04 -7.21
C ASN A 76 3.83 -7.97 -8.34
N VAL A 77 2.88 -8.36 -9.20
CA VAL A 77 3.11 -9.39 -10.23
C VAL A 77 3.31 -8.74 -11.59
N VAL A 78 2.38 -7.89 -12.01
CA VAL A 78 2.43 -7.23 -13.34
C VAL A 78 3.54 -6.19 -13.39
N LEU A 79 3.51 -5.19 -12.51
CA LEU A 79 4.51 -4.12 -12.52
C LEU A 79 5.88 -4.60 -12.04
N GLY A 80 5.90 -5.54 -11.09
CA GLY A 80 7.11 -6.26 -10.72
C GLY A 80 7.81 -6.90 -11.93
N ALA A 81 7.04 -7.48 -12.85
CA ALA A 81 7.57 -8.04 -14.10
C ALA A 81 8.08 -6.95 -15.07
N VAL A 82 7.35 -5.82 -15.21
CA VAL A 82 7.74 -4.71 -16.09
C VAL A 82 9.02 -4.03 -15.62
N GLY A 83 9.14 -3.71 -14.32
CA GLY A 83 10.36 -3.15 -13.73
C GLY A 83 11.58 -4.08 -13.89
N ALA A 84 11.33 -5.37 -14.11
CA ALA A 84 12.34 -6.37 -14.40
C ALA A 84 12.67 -6.52 -15.91
N GLY A 85 12.14 -5.65 -16.76
CA GLY A 85 12.39 -5.62 -18.21
C GLY A 85 11.43 -6.48 -19.04
N ALA A 86 10.31 -6.96 -18.49
CA ALA A 86 9.28 -7.61 -19.28
C ALA A 86 8.41 -6.56 -19.99
N LEU A 87 8.28 -6.66 -21.31
CA LEU A 87 7.44 -5.77 -22.10
C LEU A 87 5.95 -6.14 -21.93
N PRO A 88 5.03 -5.17 -21.78
CA PRO A 88 3.60 -5.43 -21.79
C PRO A 88 3.15 -6.04 -23.13
N PRO A 89 2.07 -6.84 -23.14
CA PRO A 89 1.57 -7.49 -24.34
C PRO A 89 0.96 -6.43 -25.27
N GLY A 90 1.38 -6.44 -26.54
CA GLY A 90 0.98 -5.43 -27.53
C GLY A 90 1.99 -4.31 -27.73
N VAL A 91 2.98 -4.18 -26.83
CA VAL A 91 4.11 -3.27 -27.03
C VAL A 91 5.16 -3.96 -27.89
N ARG A 92 5.14 -3.66 -29.18
CA ARG A 92 6.30 -3.93 -30.04
C ARG A 92 7.29 -2.80 -29.83
N VAL A 93 8.45 -3.12 -29.29
CA VAL A 93 9.60 -2.22 -29.42
C VAL A 93 9.96 -2.24 -30.88
N ASP A 94 9.57 -1.19 -31.59
CA ASP A 94 10.12 -0.96 -32.92
C ASP A 94 11.55 -0.48 -32.66
N ASP A 95 12.55 -1.28 -33.04
CA ASP A 95 13.98 -1.01 -32.77
C ASP A 95 14.44 0.34 -33.33
N ASN A 96 13.62 0.97 -34.18
CA ASN A 96 13.89 2.24 -34.84
C ASN A 96 13.35 3.47 -34.09
N ASP A 97 12.54 3.31 -33.04
CA ASP A 97 12.03 4.44 -32.26
C ASP A 97 12.17 4.21 -30.74
N PRO A 98 13.26 4.69 -30.13
CA PRO A 98 13.46 4.57 -28.69
C PRO A 98 12.45 5.39 -27.85
N ASN A 99 11.69 6.33 -28.44
CA ASN A 99 10.70 7.12 -27.70
C ASN A 99 9.35 6.40 -27.52
N LEU A 100 9.00 5.46 -28.41
CA LEU A 100 7.78 4.64 -28.29
C LEU A 100 7.82 3.69 -27.07
N TYR A 101 9.02 3.34 -26.60
CA TYR A 101 9.20 2.52 -25.40
C TYR A 101 8.70 3.23 -24.12
N TYR A 102 8.88 4.56 -24.04
CA TYR A 102 8.60 5.33 -22.83
C TYR A 102 7.10 5.51 -22.56
N GLU A 103 6.28 5.84 -23.58
CA GLU A 103 4.83 6.05 -23.39
C GLU A 103 4.10 4.79 -22.91
N SER A 104 4.52 3.60 -23.36
CA SER A 104 3.86 2.34 -22.99
C SER A 104 4.06 1.92 -21.53
N ILE A 105 5.22 2.25 -20.95
CA ILE A 105 5.55 1.91 -19.55
C ILE A 105 4.80 2.82 -18.58
N HIS A 106 4.57 4.09 -18.93
CA HIS A 106 3.84 5.03 -18.09
C HIS A 106 2.37 4.65 -17.88
N THR A 107 1.74 3.98 -18.85
CA THR A 107 0.36 3.47 -18.72
C THR A 107 0.24 2.24 -17.80
N ALA A 108 1.36 1.62 -17.42
CA ALA A 108 1.36 0.50 -16.49
C ALA A 108 1.33 0.98 -15.02
N ASP A 109 1.88 2.17 -14.73
CA ASP A 109 2.00 2.69 -13.36
C ASP A 109 0.71 3.34 -12.82
N THR A 110 -0.34 3.40 -13.62
CA THR A 110 -1.63 4.01 -13.25
C THR A 110 -2.52 3.05 -12.47
N TYR A 111 -2.79 3.40 -11.21
CA TYR A 111 -3.72 2.68 -10.32
C TYR A 111 -5.10 2.51 -10.98
N GLY A 112 -5.72 1.35 -10.76
CA GLY A 112 -7.09 1.11 -11.23
C GLY A 112 -7.27 0.86 -12.73
N LEU A 113 -6.25 0.99 -13.59
CA LEU A 113 -6.37 0.66 -15.03
C LEU A 113 -6.34 -0.84 -15.34
N HIS A 114 -5.98 -1.67 -14.37
CA HIS A 114 -5.85 -3.12 -14.53
C HIS A 114 -6.90 -3.89 -13.72
N PHE A 115 -8.07 -3.27 -13.50
CA PHE A 115 -9.21 -3.93 -12.89
C PHE A 115 -9.57 -5.21 -13.64
N GLY A 116 -9.81 -6.30 -12.91
CA GLY A 116 -10.13 -7.60 -13.48
C GLY A 116 -8.94 -8.39 -14.06
N ARG A 117 -7.69 -7.91 -13.95
CA ARG A 117 -6.54 -8.67 -14.48
C ARG A 117 -6.20 -9.89 -13.61
N TYR A 118 -6.24 -9.73 -12.28
CA TYR A 118 -6.16 -10.85 -11.36
C TYR A 118 -7.33 -11.81 -11.60
N TYR A 119 -8.57 -11.31 -11.63
CA TYR A 119 -9.72 -12.11 -12.05
C TYR A 119 -9.49 -12.88 -13.37
N SER A 120 -8.92 -12.26 -14.40
CA SER A 120 -8.65 -12.90 -15.69
C SER A 120 -7.59 -14.01 -15.65
N SER A 121 -6.74 -14.04 -14.62
CA SER A 121 -5.80 -15.14 -14.40
C SER A 121 -6.49 -16.39 -13.83
N PHE A 122 -7.47 -16.21 -12.94
CA PHE A 122 -8.25 -17.32 -12.36
C PHE A 122 -9.48 -17.68 -13.21
N TYR A 123 -9.96 -16.77 -14.04
CA TYR A 123 -11.20 -16.92 -14.79
C TYR A 123 -11.12 -16.30 -16.18
N HIS A 124 -11.05 -17.16 -17.20
CA HIS A 124 -11.34 -16.77 -18.57
C HIS A 124 -12.73 -17.34 -18.92
N PRO A 125 -13.78 -16.53 -19.16
CA PRO A 125 -15.16 -17.04 -19.26
C PRO A 125 -15.47 -17.91 -20.49
N GLY A 126 -14.47 -18.29 -21.28
CA GLY A 126 -14.66 -18.94 -22.58
C GLY A 126 -15.45 -18.08 -23.58
N SER A 127 -15.43 -18.49 -24.84
CA SER A 127 -16.19 -17.83 -25.90
C SER A 127 -17.68 -18.19 -25.89
N ASP A 128 -18.10 -19.33 -25.32
CA ASP A 128 -19.36 -19.96 -25.74
C ASP A 128 -20.25 -20.56 -24.63
N ASN A 129 -20.35 -19.95 -23.43
CA ASN A 129 -21.17 -20.45 -22.30
C ASN A 129 -20.83 -21.88 -21.80
N LEU A 130 -19.79 -22.51 -22.32
CA LEU A 130 -19.29 -23.81 -21.91
C LEU A 130 -18.17 -23.60 -20.88
N LEU A 131 -18.45 -23.80 -19.59
CA LEU A 131 -17.45 -23.71 -18.55
C LEU A 131 -16.74 -25.07 -18.36
N GLY A 132 -15.41 -25.08 -18.43
CA GLY A 132 -14.54 -26.18 -18.00
C GLY A 132 -14.16 -27.20 -19.07
N TYR A 133 -15.10 -27.73 -19.85
CA TYR A 133 -14.84 -28.81 -20.81
C TYR A 133 -15.66 -28.66 -22.10
N LEU A 134 -15.00 -28.81 -23.25
CA LEU A 134 -15.63 -29.06 -24.55
C LEU A 134 -15.82 -30.56 -24.69
N CYS A 135 -17.06 -31.01 -24.52
CA CYS A 135 -17.44 -32.40 -24.74
C CYS A 135 -18.15 -32.51 -26.09
N ASN A 136 -17.61 -33.31 -27.00
CA ASN A 136 -18.35 -33.69 -28.20
C ASN A 136 -19.50 -34.64 -27.79
N ASN A 137 -20.74 -34.29 -28.16
CA ASN A 137 -21.93 -35.17 -28.14
C ASN A 137 -22.62 -35.47 -26.79
N ASN A 138 -23.11 -34.47 -26.05
CA ASN A 138 -23.88 -34.66 -24.79
C ASN A 138 -23.17 -35.52 -23.72
N ALA A 139 -21.86 -35.73 -23.88
CA ALA A 139 -21.10 -36.58 -23.00
C ALA A 139 -20.95 -35.93 -21.61
N THR A 140 -21.09 -36.74 -20.57
CA THR A 140 -20.86 -36.30 -19.19
C THR A 140 -19.37 -36.03 -18.98
N ARG A 141 -19.02 -35.11 -18.09
CA ARG A 141 -17.65 -34.62 -17.80
C ARG A 141 -16.54 -35.68 -17.65
N ASN A 142 -16.87 -36.92 -17.31
CA ASN A 142 -15.90 -38.02 -17.19
C ASN A 142 -15.63 -38.77 -18.50
N ASP A 143 -16.24 -38.35 -19.61
CA ASP A 143 -16.02 -38.96 -20.91
C ASP A 143 -14.60 -38.61 -21.41
N PRO A 144 -13.80 -39.59 -21.86
CA PRO A 144 -12.47 -39.36 -22.42
C PRO A 144 -12.49 -38.44 -23.65
N ASN A 145 -13.65 -38.19 -24.27
CA ASN A 145 -13.82 -37.26 -25.37
C ASN A 145 -14.13 -35.81 -24.93
N CYS A 146 -14.18 -35.55 -23.62
CA CYS A 146 -14.25 -34.20 -23.07
C CYS A 146 -12.84 -33.60 -22.98
N THR A 147 -12.54 -32.62 -23.81
CA THR A 147 -11.30 -31.85 -23.71
C THR A 147 -11.49 -30.65 -22.79
N PRO A 148 -10.63 -30.43 -21.79
CA PRO A 148 -10.67 -29.20 -21.00
C PRO A 148 -10.57 -27.99 -21.93
N LEU A 149 -11.52 -27.07 -21.82
CA LEU A 149 -11.45 -25.79 -22.51
C LEU A 149 -10.36 -24.99 -21.82
N ARG A 150 -9.13 -25.02 -22.35
CA ARG A 150 -7.94 -24.36 -21.75
C ARG A 150 -8.14 -22.87 -21.45
N ASN A 151 -9.06 -22.23 -22.14
CA ASN A 151 -9.50 -20.85 -21.97
C ASN A 151 -10.67 -20.70 -20.97
N THR A 152 -10.95 -21.71 -20.15
CA THR A 152 -11.96 -21.70 -19.07
C THR A 152 -11.46 -22.35 -17.79
N LEU A 153 -10.25 -22.89 -17.86
CA LEU A 153 -9.52 -23.35 -16.69
C LEU A 153 -8.88 -22.13 -16.06
N ASP A 154 -8.83 -22.13 -14.75
CA ASP A 154 -7.90 -21.32 -14.00
C ASP A 154 -6.52 -21.54 -14.61
N ARG A 155 -5.93 -20.42 -15.05
CA ARG A 155 -4.71 -20.43 -15.85
C ARG A 155 -3.52 -20.88 -15.01
N ASN A 156 -3.63 -20.75 -13.70
CA ASN A 156 -2.61 -21.09 -12.74
C ASN A 156 -2.69 -22.60 -12.45
N THR A 157 -3.86 -23.09 -12.01
CA THR A 157 -4.00 -24.51 -11.65
C THR A 157 -4.17 -25.43 -12.86
N GLY A 158 -4.49 -24.90 -14.04
CA GLY A 158 -4.91 -25.67 -15.21
C GLY A 158 -6.20 -26.46 -14.98
N GLN A 159 -6.91 -26.14 -13.89
CA GLN A 159 -8.11 -26.82 -13.44
C GLN A 159 -9.28 -25.85 -13.53
N ASN A 160 -10.49 -26.38 -13.48
CA ASN A 160 -11.65 -25.50 -13.38
C ASN A 160 -11.58 -24.82 -11.98
N PRO A 161 -11.68 -23.47 -11.87
CA PRO A 161 -11.52 -22.73 -10.61
C PRO A 161 -12.48 -23.22 -9.51
N TYR A 162 -13.57 -23.88 -9.89
CA TYR A 162 -14.54 -24.47 -8.97
C TYR A 162 -14.09 -25.82 -8.36
N LEU A 163 -12.93 -26.36 -8.75
CA LEU A 163 -12.40 -27.64 -8.26
C LEU A 163 -11.28 -27.49 -7.22
N GLY A 164 -10.65 -26.31 -7.15
CA GLY A 164 -9.50 -25.99 -6.28
C GLY A 164 -8.22 -26.71 -6.67
N LYS A 165 -7.07 -26.31 -6.12
CA LYS A 165 -5.70 -26.82 -6.42
C LYS A 165 -5.49 -28.35 -6.44
N ASN A 166 -6.42 -29.14 -5.90
CA ASN A 166 -6.26 -30.57 -5.67
C ASN A 166 -6.52 -31.48 -6.88
N ALA A 167 -6.89 -30.97 -8.07
CA ALA A 167 -7.26 -31.81 -9.21
C ALA A 167 -6.12 -32.17 -10.20
N GLY A 168 -4.84 -31.91 -9.90
CA GLY A 168 -3.71 -32.39 -10.70
C GLY A 168 -2.40 -31.58 -10.67
N ALA A 169 -1.37 -32.15 -10.02
CA ALA A 169 0.09 -32.11 -10.27
C ALA A 169 0.87 -30.83 -10.61
N VAL A 170 0.28 -29.64 -10.71
CA VAL A 170 1.06 -28.38 -10.75
C VAL A 170 1.08 -27.80 -9.34
N PRO A 171 2.23 -27.81 -8.63
CA PRO A 171 2.37 -27.12 -7.35
C PRO A 171 2.26 -25.63 -7.64
N ASP A 172 1.10 -25.07 -7.33
CA ASP A 172 0.73 -23.74 -7.74
C ASP A 172 0.69 -22.83 -6.51
N ASP A 173 1.76 -22.08 -6.35
CA ASP A 173 1.99 -21.15 -5.24
C ASP A 173 1.56 -19.71 -5.61
N GLU A 174 0.93 -19.51 -6.78
CA GLU A 174 0.49 -18.21 -7.26
C GLU A 174 -0.70 -17.66 -6.47
N ASN A 175 -0.68 -16.35 -6.20
CA ASN A 175 -1.69 -15.64 -5.43
C ASN A 175 -1.68 -14.15 -5.81
N ALA A 176 -2.42 -13.31 -5.07
CA ALA A 176 -2.47 -11.87 -5.37
C ALA A 176 -1.14 -11.13 -5.16
N PHE A 177 -0.17 -11.75 -4.48
CA PHE A 177 1.12 -11.12 -4.14
C PHE A 177 2.30 -11.71 -4.91
N CYS A 178 2.13 -12.87 -5.55
CA CYS A 178 3.17 -13.50 -6.35
C CYS A 178 2.54 -14.34 -7.46
N GLY A 179 3.14 -14.33 -8.65
CA GLY A 179 2.67 -15.13 -9.78
C GLY A 179 3.60 -15.00 -10.98
N ALA A 180 3.35 -15.78 -12.03
CA ALA A 180 4.04 -15.67 -13.30
C ALA A 180 3.19 -14.88 -14.31
N VAL A 181 3.81 -13.88 -14.95
CA VAL A 181 3.13 -13.13 -16.03
C VAL A 181 3.56 -13.68 -17.39
N TYR A 182 2.61 -14.25 -18.12
CA TYR A 182 2.85 -14.80 -19.45
C TYR A 182 2.52 -13.78 -20.56
N TYR A 183 3.55 -13.11 -21.08
CA TYR A 183 3.45 -12.26 -22.27
C TYR A 183 4.02 -12.98 -23.51
N GLY A 184 3.15 -13.57 -24.33
CA GLY A 184 3.55 -14.22 -25.60
C GLY A 184 4.26 -15.58 -25.45
N GLN A 185 4.93 -16.03 -26.52
CA GLN A 185 5.58 -17.37 -26.60
C GLN A 185 6.86 -17.53 -25.76
N GLY A 186 7.32 -16.47 -25.10
CA GLY A 186 8.45 -16.52 -24.17
C GLY A 186 7.96 -16.21 -22.77
N ALA A 187 7.73 -17.23 -21.95
CA ALA A 187 7.51 -17.04 -20.52
C ALA A 187 8.77 -16.40 -19.94
N VAL A 188 8.73 -15.11 -19.64
CA VAL A 188 9.75 -14.49 -18.80
C VAL A 188 9.42 -14.94 -17.38
N ASN A 189 9.84 -16.15 -17.04
CA ASN A 189 9.91 -16.66 -15.68
C ASN A 189 10.96 -15.86 -14.92
N ARG A 190 10.69 -14.58 -14.68
CA ARG A 190 11.33 -13.94 -13.55
C ARG A 190 10.53 -14.33 -12.34
N GLN A 191 11.23 -14.97 -11.42
CA GLN A 191 10.82 -15.32 -10.08
C GLN A 191 10.27 -14.07 -9.36
N GLY A 192 9.04 -13.67 -9.67
CA GLY A 192 8.13 -13.20 -8.64
C GLY A 192 8.16 -14.30 -7.59
N GLN A 193 8.71 -13.99 -6.42
CA GLN A 193 9.23 -14.96 -5.46
C GLN A 193 8.12 -15.78 -4.77
N CYS A 194 7.25 -16.46 -5.52
CA CYS A 194 6.67 -17.71 -5.06
C CYS A 194 7.85 -18.70 -5.06
N ALA A 195 8.67 -18.67 -4.00
CA ALA A 195 9.90 -19.45 -3.98
C ALA A 195 9.54 -20.94 -4.05
N ALA A 196 9.91 -21.61 -5.14
CA ALA A 196 9.72 -23.05 -5.29
C ALA A 196 10.37 -23.79 -4.09
N GLY A 197 9.56 -24.23 -3.14
CA GLY A 197 10.00 -24.92 -1.91
C GLY A 197 10.28 -24.03 -0.69
N GLY A 198 10.03 -22.72 -0.75
CA GLY A 198 9.91 -21.87 0.44
C GLY A 198 8.47 -21.93 0.96
N ALA A 199 8.25 -21.70 2.26
CA ALA A 199 6.90 -21.60 2.81
C ALA A 199 6.02 -20.70 1.91
N PRO A 200 4.75 -21.09 1.63
CA PRO A 200 3.85 -20.38 0.73
C PRO A 200 3.92 -18.91 1.07
N ALA A 201 4.19 -18.06 0.05
CA ALA A 201 4.57 -16.66 0.17
C ALA A 201 3.95 -16.02 1.43
N VAL A 202 4.68 -16.11 2.55
CA VAL A 202 4.15 -15.67 3.85
C VAL A 202 3.81 -14.23 3.66
N ALA A 203 2.53 -13.86 3.88
CA ALA A 203 1.95 -12.54 3.66
C ALA A 203 2.98 -11.47 3.97
N ARG A 204 3.71 -11.05 2.93
CA ARG A 204 4.84 -10.16 3.11
C ARG A 204 4.26 -8.88 3.67
N PRO A 205 4.90 -8.27 4.68
CA PRO A 205 4.44 -6.98 5.17
C PRO A 205 4.32 -6.03 3.97
N GLN A 206 3.10 -5.57 3.71
CA GLN A 206 2.84 -4.60 2.65
C GLN A 206 2.97 -3.20 3.25
N PRO A 207 3.75 -2.30 2.65
CA PRO A 207 3.83 -0.90 3.11
C PRO A 207 2.57 -0.09 2.74
N GLU A 208 1.73 -0.65 1.87
CA GLU A 208 0.53 -0.03 1.31
C GLU A 208 -0.66 -0.97 1.47
N LEU A 209 -1.83 -0.40 1.75
CA LEU A 209 -3.11 -1.10 1.82
C LEU A 209 -4.04 -0.62 0.71
N TYR A 210 -4.45 -1.54 -0.16
CA TYR A 210 -5.43 -1.28 -1.21
C TYR A 210 -6.79 -1.85 -0.82
N LEU A 211 -7.78 -0.97 -0.79
CA LEU A 211 -9.16 -1.30 -0.48
C LEU A 211 -10.07 -0.88 -1.62
N ILE A 212 -11.15 -1.62 -1.82
CA ILE A 212 -12.23 -1.31 -2.75
C ILE A 212 -13.56 -1.34 -2.01
N SER A 213 -14.46 -0.40 -2.30
CA SER A 213 -15.80 -0.38 -1.70
C SER A 213 -16.62 -1.58 -2.17
N ALA A 214 -17.62 -1.98 -1.37
CA ALA A 214 -18.49 -3.11 -1.69
C ALA A 214 -19.25 -2.96 -3.03
N ASP A 215 -19.51 -1.72 -3.45
CA ASP A 215 -20.15 -1.41 -4.74
C ASP A 215 -19.15 -1.32 -5.91
N ALA A 216 -17.86 -1.59 -5.66
CA ALA A 216 -16.76 -1.44 -6.62
C ALA A 216 -16.59 -0.03 -7.22
N LYS A 217 -17.23 1.01 -6.64
CA LYS A 217 -17.18 2.38 -7.18
C LYS A 217 -16.14 3.27 -6.55
N ARG A 218 -15.47 2.83 -5.50
CA ARG A 218 -14.42 3.61 -4.83
C ARG A 218 -13.27 2.72 -4.46
N LYS A 219 -12.06 3.19 -4.73
CA LYS A 219 -10.84 2.60 -4.16
C LYS A 219 -10.28 3.52 -3.09
N THR A 220 -9.75 2.93 -2.03
CA THR A 220 -9.06 3.64 -0.96
C THR A 220 -7.67 3.05 -0.80
N LEU A 221 -6.67 3.91 -0.80
CA LEU A 221 -5.28 3.55 -0.67
C LEU A 221 -4.76 4.18 0.62
N LEU A 222 -4.11 3.37 1.45
CA LEU A 222 -3.45 3.82 2.67
C LEU A 222 -1.96 3.50 2.55
N ALA A 223 -1.11 4.49 2.81
CA ALA A 223 0.32 4.32 2.73
C ALA A 223 1.04 5.16 3.79
N ARG A 224 2.26 4.75 4.12
CA ARG A 224 3.19 5.59 4.88
C ARG A 224 3.94 6.48 3.90
N GLU A 225 3.92 7.78 4.14
CA GLU A 225 4.58 8.76 3.28
C GLU A 225 5.42 9.73 4.05
N VAL A 226 6.38 10.32 3.36
CA VAL A 226 7.27 11.34 3.91
C VAL A 226 6.65 12.72 3.68
N VAL A 227 6.35 13.41 4.78
CA VAL A 227 5.80 14.77 4.81
C VAL A 227 6.81 15.76 5.38
N GLY A 228 6.89 16.93 4.75
CA GLY A 228 7.71 18.04 5.22
C GLY A 228 9.23 17.91 4.98
N PRO A 229 9.99 18.99 5.24
CA PRO A 229 11.41 19.09 4.91
C PRO A 229 12.33 18.26 5.81
N LEU A 230 11.82 17.81 6.96
CA LEU A 230 12.57 16.98 7.92
C LEU A 230 12.41 15.49 7.69
N GLY A 231 11.60 15.09 6.70
CA GLY A 231 11.38 13.69 6.38
C GLY A 231 10.51 12.96 7.39
N THR A 232 9.65 13.68 8.10
CA THR A 232 8.70 13.09 9.04
C THR A 232 7.72 12.21 8.27
N ARG A 233 7.35 11.06 8.82
CA ARG A 233 6.46 10.12 8.14
C ARG A 233 5.06 10.19 8.70
N ALA A 234 4.09 10.29 7.81
CA ALA A 234 2.68 10.30 8.13
C ALA A 234 1.97 9.09 7.52
N LEU A 235 0.84 8.72 8.10
CA LEU A 235 -0.14 7.88 7.43
C LEU A 235 -0.90 8.81 6.50
N SER A 236 -0.91 8.44 5.23
CA SER A 236 -1.65 9.19 4.23
C SER A 236 -2.70 8.30 3.57
N LEU A 237 -3.74 8.96 3.06
CA LEU A 237 -4.89 8.33 2.42
C LEU A 237 -5.08 8.96 1.04
N LEU A 238 -5.41 8.12 0.06
CA LEU A 238 -5.86 8.52 -1.29
C LEU A 238 -7.16 7.78 -1.61
N ARG A 239 -8.15 8.50 -2.16
CA ARG A 239 -9.36 7.87 -2.69
C ARG A 239 -9.52 8.10 -4.17
N LEU A 240 -9.97 7.04 -4.85
CA LEU A 240 -10.33 7.06 -6.25
C LEU A 240 -11.83 6.79 -6.38
N SER A 241 -12.49 7.51 -7.28
CA SER A 241 -13.85 7.27 -7.72
C SER A 241 -13.83 6.52 -9.05
N GLY A 242 -14.58 5.43 -9.12
CA GLY A 242 -14.87 4.70 -10.33
C GLY A 242 -15.84 5.46 -11.24
N ILE A 243 -15.61 5.35 -12.54
CA ILE A 243 -16.43 5.87 -13.63
C ILE A 243 -16.85 4.66 -14.46
N ASP A 244 -18.16 4.51 -14.61
CA ASP A 244 -18.83 3.53 -15.45
C ASP A 244 -19.17 4.23 -16.79
N ASN A 245 -18.44 3.91 -17.86
CA ASN A 245 -18.58 4.56 -19.16
C ASN A 245 -19.65 3.90 -20.03
N ASP A 246 -19.91 2.60 -19.86
CA ASP A 246 -20.84 1.84 -20.69
C ASP A 246 -22.19 1.52 -20.00
N GLY A 247 -22.31 1.85 -18.71
CA GLY A 247 -23.53 1.76 -17.93
C GLY A 247 -23.86 0.35 -17.44
N ASP A 248 -22.89 -0.55 -17.39
CA ASP A 248 -23.07 -1.94 -16.95
C ASP A 248 -23.10 -2.09 -15.41
N GLY A 249 -22.84 -1.00 -14.68
CA GLY A 249 -22.82 -0.94 -13.23
C GLY A 249 -21.45 -1.22 -12.61
N LEU A 250 -20.43 -1.47 -13.42
CA LEU A 250 -19.04 -1.65 -13.01
C LEU A 250 -18.23 -0.40 -13.31
N SER A 251 -17.16 -0.20 -12.54
CA SER A 251 -16.25 0.91 -12.81
C SER A 251 -15.20 0.48 -13.84
N ASP A 252 -15.25 1.08 -15.03
CA ASP A 252 -14.24 0.88 -16.10
C ASP A 252 -12.93 1.58 -15.77
N LEU A 253 -13.02 2.76 -15.18
CA LEU A 253 -11.91 3.66 -14.94
C LEU A 253 -11.99 4.21 -13.53
N PHE A 254 -10.88 4.26 -12.82
CA PHE A 254 -10.79 4.96 -11.55
C PHE A 254 -10.05 6.28 -11.73
N THR A 255 -10.69 7.38 -11.36
CA THR A 255 -10.08 8.72 -11.29
C THR A 255 -10.02 9.16 -9.84
N CYS A 256 -9.22 10.17 -9.51
CA CYS A 256 -9.19 10.63 -8.12
C CYS A 256 -10.52 11.22 -7.69
N ALA A 257 -10.90 10.94 -6.44
CA ALA A 257 -12.08 11.52 -5.85
C ALA A 257 -11.89 13.05 -5.73
N PRO A 258 -12.96 13.85 -5.85
CA PRO A 258 -12.85 15.31 -5.98
C PRO A 258 -12.20 16.01 -4.77
N GLU A 259 -12.16 15.36 -3.62
CA GLU A 259 -11.45 15.84 -2.43
C GLU A 259 -9.94 15.58 -2.43
N PHE A 260 -9.42 14.83 -3.41
CA PHE A 260 -8.01 14.60 -3.65
C PHE A 260 -7.62 15.31 -4.95
N ASP A 261 -6.54 16.08 -4.89
CA ASP A 261 -5.84 16.45 -6.12
C ASP A 261 -5.07 15.22 -6.58
N CYS A 262 -4.97 14.95 -7.87
CA CYS A 262 -4.08 13.90 -8.39
C CYS A 262 -3.42 14.46 -9.61
N ARG A 263 -2.51 15.40 -9.40
CA ARG A 263 -1.76 16.00 -10.49
C ARG A 263 -0.57 15.12 -10.83
N GLY A 264 -0.89 13.92 -11.31
CA GLY A 264 -0.05 13.26 -12.30
C GLY A 264 -0.34 13.95 -13.63
N GLY A 265 0.69 14.49 -14.28
CA GLY A 265 0.59 15.38 -15.45
C GLY A 265 -0.53 15.02 -16.43
N GLU A 266 -1.27 16.05 -16.81
CA GLU A 266 -2.26 16.11 -17.88
C GLU A 266 -1.87 15.18 -19.05
N ASN A 267 -2.58 14.06 -19.20
CA ASN A 267 -2.83 13.28 -20.43
C ASN A 267 -3.15 11.81 -20.08
N ILE A 268 -4.32 11.57 -19.49
CA ILE A 268 -4.95 10.25 -19.62
C ILE A 268 -5.51 10.21 -21.05
N VAL A 269 -4.93 9.35 -21.89
CA VAL A 269 -5.32 9.16 -23.29
C VAL A 269 -6.83 8.85 -23.35
N GLY A 270 -7.62 9.82 -23.80
CA GLY A 270 -9.09 9.74 -23.86
C GLY A 270 -9.82 11.04 -23.52
N TYR A 271 -9.17 11.97 -22.80
CA TYR A 271 -9.67 13.33 -22.61
C TYR A 271 -8.91 14.33 -23.50
N PRO A 272 -9.60 15.29 -24.15
CA PRO A 272 -8.91 16.32 -24.91
C PRO A 272 -7.99 17.12 -23.95
N PRO A 273 -6.73 17.37 -24.33
CA PRO A 273 -5.82 18.14 -23.49
C PRO A 273 -6.41 19.52 -23.20
N PRO A 274 -6.12 20.11 -22.04
CA PRO A 274 -6.46 21.51 -21.80
C PRO A 274 -5.85 22.39 -22.91
N PRO A 275 -6.49 23.53 -23.24
CA PRO A 275 -6.10 24.36 -24.36
C PRO A 275 -4.62 24.78 -24.26
N ALA A 276 -3.91 24.64 -25.38
CA ALA A 276 -2.45 24.65 -25.55
C ALA A 276 -1.70 25.97 -25.22
N ASN A 277 -2.24 26.81 -24.33
CA ASN A 277 -1.75 28.16 -24.06
C ASN A 277 -1.06 28.32 -22.70
N ASP A 278 -0.84 27.25 -21.94
CA ASP A 278 -0.05 27.31 -20.71
C ASP A 278 1.45 27.07 -21.00
N GLN A 279 2.14 28.10 -21.47
CA GLN A 279 3.54 28.04 -21.93
C GLN A 279 4.60 28.04 -20.81
N ASN A 280 4.25 27.75 -19.56
CA ASN A 280 5.19 27.85 -18.43
C ASN A 280 6.04 26.58 -18.15
N PHE A 281 6.08 25.60 -19.07
CA PHE A 281 6.80 24.33 -18.86
C PHE A 281 8.22 24.25 -19.47
N ALA A 282 8.73 25.33 -20.08
CA ALA A 282 9.93 25.28 -20.92
C ALA A 282 11.30 25.43 -20.20
N ASP A 283 11.35 25.48 -18.85
CA ASP A 283 12.58 25.86 -18.11
C ASP A 283 13.35 24.70 -17.41
N CYS A 284 13.03 23.43 -17.68
CA CYS A 284 13.61 22.28 -16.96
C CYS A 284 14.57 21.45 -17.84
N GLY A 285 15.81 21.92 -17.97
CA GLY A 285 16.88 21.25 -18.73
C GLY A 285 17.45 20.00 -18.07
N VAL A 286 16.82 18.83 -18.25
CA VAL A 286 17.34 17.52 -17.83
C VAL A 286 17.67 16.63 -19.04
N SER A 287 18.90 16.12 -19.09
CA SER A 287 19.40 15.17 -20.07
C SER A 287 19.01 13.73 -19.71
N ALA A 288 18.58 12.96 -20.71
CA ALA A 288 17.99 11.62 -20.59
C ALA A 288 18.95 10.56 -20.04
N GLY A 289 18.49 9.79 -19.05
CA GLY A 289 19.09 8.51 -18.67
C GLY A 289 19.11 8.19 -17.19
N GLU A 290 17.95 8.06 -16.53
CA GLU A 290 17.85 7.37 -15.24
C GLU A 290 16.62 6.44 -15.23
N THR A 291 16.79 5.28 -14.61
CA THR A 291 15.86 4.13 -14.63
C THR A 291 14.75 4.24 -13.59
N PRO A 292 13.58 3.59 -13.79
CA PRO A 292 12.48 3.57 -12.82
C PRO A 292 12.88 2.97 -11.47
N ARG A 293 12.29 3.50 -10.39
CA ARG A 293 12.55 3.06 -9.00
C ARG A 293 11.73 1.80 -8.68
N ALA A 294 12.36 0.83 -8.02
CA ALA A 294 11.72 -0.42 -7.62
C ALA A 294 10.65 -0.22 -6.52
N PRO A 295 9.59 -1.06 -6.47
CA PRO A 295 8.63 -1.08 -5.35
C PRO A 295 9.33 -1.31 -4.01
N GLY A 296 9.00 -0.51 -2.98
CA GLY A 296 9.52 -0.66 -1.61
C GLY A 296 10.66 0.28 -1.19
N VAL A 297 11.04 1.25 -2.03
CA VAL A 297 12.01 2.29 -1.64
C VAL A 297 11.30 3.49 -1.01
N GLU A 298 11.57 3.73 0.28
CA GLU A 298 11.08 4.86 1.06
C GLU A 298 11.61 6.19 0.47
N LEU A 299 10.72 7.18 0.25
CA LEU A 299 11.06 8.49 -0.31
C LEU A 299 12.02 9.24 0.62
N THR A 300 13.32 9.26 0.32
CA THR A 300 14.26 10.08 1.11
C THR A 300 14.34 11.51 0.58
N ILE A 301 14.41 12.49 1.49
CA ILE A 301 14.46 13.95 1.26
C ILE A 301 15.57 14.38 0.27
N LEU A 302 16.59 13.55 0.03
CA LEU A 302 17.67 13.86 -0.92
C LEU A 302 17.22 13.92 -2.38
N ASP A 303 16.01 13.47 -2.72
CA ASP A 303 15.42 13.63 -4.06
C ASP A 303 14.62 14.95 -4.22
N ALA A 304 14.42 15.72 -3.14
CA ALA A 304 13.66 16.98 -3.16
C ALA A 304 14.52 18.23 -3.47
N GLY A 305 15.81 18.04 -3.76
CA GLY A 305 16.81 19.10 -3.87
C GLY A 305 17.13 19.63 -5.27
N ALA A 306 16.48 19.15 -6.33
CA ALA A 306 16.65 19.67 -7.67
C ALA A 306 15.30 20.22 -8.19
N ASN A 307 15.24 21.54 -8.30
CA ASN A 307 14.10 22.32 -8.75
C ASN A 307 13.68 21.92 -10.17
N CYS A 308 12.64 21.11 -10.26
CA CYS A 308 11.59 21.00 -11.27
C CYS A 308 10.87 19.70 -10.93
N GLU A 309 9.55 19.72 -10.83
CA GLU A 309 8.72 18.55 -10.61
C GLU A 309 9.25 17.36 -11.42
N ASN A 310 9.77 16.33 -10.75
CA ASN A 310 9.99 15.02 -11.35
C ASN A 310 8.64 14.30 -11.49
N THR A 311 7.70 14.94 -12.20
CA THR A 311 6.43 14.42 -12.71
C THR A 311 6.66 13.57 -13.95
N ARG A 312 7.57 12.59 -13.87
CA ARG A 312 7.74 11.57 -14.92
C ARG A 312 8.00 10.20 -14.29
N LEU A 313 6.94 9.59 -13.75
CA LEU A 313 6.63 8.14 -13.67
C LEU A 313 5.66 7.91 -12.50
N GLY A 314 4.37 7.70 -12.82
CA GLY A 314 3.34 7.39 -11.83
C GLY A 314 2.66 8.61 -11.23
N PHE A 315 1.45 8.42 -10.71
CA PHE A 315 0.77 9.39 -9.87
C PHE A 315 1.77 9.93 -8.84
N ASN A 316 2.09 11.23 -8.88
CA ASN A 316 2.55 11.89 -7.67
C ASN A 316 1.45 11.63 -6.66
N LYS A 317 1.81 10.83 -5.68
CA LYS A 317 0.92 10.35 -4.65
C LYS A 317 0.47 11.58 -3.86
N ASP A 318 -0.62 12.21 -4.30
CA ASP A 318 -1.28 13.33 -3.63
C ASP A 318 -2.14 12.80 -2.46
N PHE A 319 -1.46 11.99 -1.68
CA PHE A 319 -1.95 11.33 -0.51
C PHE A 319 -2.11 12.41 0.57
N VAL A 320 -3.30 12.51 1.12
CA VAL A 320 -3.59 13.48 2.17
C VAL A 320 -3.13 12.87 3.50
N PRO A 321 -2.22 13.52 4.24
CA PRO A 321 -1.80 13.00 5.54
C PRO A 321 -2.98 13.05 6.52
N ILE A 322 -3.35 11.89 7.05
CA ILE A 322 -4.46 11.73 7.99
C ILE A 322 -3.99 11.50 9.44
N SER A 323 -2.70 11.21 9.64
CA SER A 323 -2.11 11.16 10.98
C SER A 323 -1.77 12.57 11.51
N PRO A 324 -1.87 12.82 12.83
CA PRO A 324 -1.40 14.06 13.42
C PRO A 324 0.09 14.31 13.13
N LEU A 325 0.48 15.56 12.81
CA LEU A 325 1.88 15.93 12.53
C LEU A 325 2.83 15.81 13.73
N ARG A 326 2.30 15.55 14.93
CA ARG A 326 3.07 15.38 16.17
C ARG A 326 3.68 13.98 16.32
N ILE A 327 3.32 13.03 15.46
CA ILE A 327 3.88 11.68 15.44
C ILE A 327 4.66 11.44 14.15
N ASP A 328 5.73 10.65 14.22
CA ASP A 328 6.49 10.10 13.09
C ASP A 328 6.20 8.60 13.00
N ILE A 329 5.64 8.16 11.86
CA ILE A 329 5.36 6.75 11.61
C ILE A 329 6.64 6.07 11.11
N GLN A 330 7.37 5.47 12.04
CA GLN A 330 8.62 4.77 11.72
C GLN A 330 8.41 3.48 10.94
N ARG A 331 7.31 2.78 11.18
CA ARG A 331 6.97 1.52 10.51
C ARG A 331 5.46 1.41 10.34
N LEU A 332 5.03 1.01 9.15
CA LEU A 332 3.64 0.68 8.85
C LEU A 332 3.66 -0.53 7.92
N ASP A 333 3.21 -1.67 8.44
CA ASP A 333 3.08 -2.89 7.66
C ASP A 333 1.65 -3.43 7.77
N PHE A 334 1.15 -3.93 6.64
CA PHE A 334 -0.12 -4.64 6.54
C PHE A 334 0.17 -6.10 6.19
N HIS A 335 -0.32 -7.02 7.02
CA HIS A 335 -0.32 -8.45 6.72
C HIS A 335 -1.73 -8.88 6.36
N ILE A 336 -1.91 -9.30 5.11
CA ILE A 336 -3.21 -9.71 4.58
C ILE A 336 -3.36 -11.22 4.69
N THR A 337 -4.53 -11.68 5.11
CA THR A 337 -4.86 -13.11 5.18
C THR A 337 -6.34 -13.31 4.83
N PRO A 338 -6.68 -14.22 3.90
CA PRO A 338 -5.77 -15.04 3.10
C PRO A 338 -5.03 -14.23 2.02
N VAL A 339 -3.98 -14.83 1.45
CA VAL A 339 -3.17 -14.22 0.38
C VAL A 339 -3.83 -14.29 -1.00
N GLU A 340 -4.91 -15.04 -1.10
CA GLU A 340 -5.77 -15.18 -2.28
C GLU A 340 -7.15 -14.62 -1.95
N ASP A 341 -7.87 -14.17 -2.96
CA ASP A 341 -9.24 -13.70 -2.79
C ASP A 341 -10.18 -14.87 -2.48
N PRO A 342 -10.84 -14.92 -1.31
CA PRO A 342 -11.80 -15.97 -0.97
C PRO A 342 -12.98 -16.10 -1.92
N HIS A 343 -13.33 -15.04 -2.64
CA HIS A 343 -14.42 -15.09 -3.60
C HIS A 343 -14.05 -15.91 -4.85
N TYR A 344 -12.78 -15.88 -5.24
CA TYR A 344 -12.30 -16.58 -6.44
C TYR A 344 -11.68 -17.94 -6.11
N ALA A 345 -10.97 -18.05 -4.98
CA ALA A 345 -10.36 -19.29 -4.51
C ALA A 345 -11.28 -20.06 -3.52
N PHE A 346 -12.60 -19.96 -3.69
CA PHE A 346 -13.58 -20.54 -2.75
C PHE A 346 -13.48 -22.08 -2.64
N ALA A 347 -12.89 -22.76 -3.63
CA ALA A 347 -12.70 -24.21 -3.62
C ALA A 347 -11.53 -24.65 -2.72
N GLU A 348 -10.73 -23.72 -2.21
CA GLU A 348 -9.57 -23.98 -1.35
C GLU A 348 -9.91 -23.80 0.12
N GLU A 349 -9.87 -24.90 0.88
CA GLU A 349 -10.22 -24.89 2.33
C GLU A 349 -9.38 -23.88 3.14
N ALA A 350 -8.11 -23.67 2.78
CA ALA A 350 -7.22 -22.72 3.45
C ALA A 350 -7.60 -21.24 3.21
N VAL A 351 -8.39 -20.97 2.16
CA VAL A 351 -8.80 -19.62 1.73
C VAL A 351 -10.27 -19.34 2.09
N GLN A 352 -11.03 -20.36 2.51
CA GLN A 352 -12.41 -20.25 3.00
C GLN A 352 -12.51 -19.61 4.40
N GLN A 353 -11.94 -18.43 4.56
CA GLN A 353 -12.00 -17.65 5.79
C GLN A 353 -12.29 -16.18 5.46
N GLN A 354 -12.86 -15.45 6.43
CA GLN A 354 -13.08 -14.02 6.26
C GLN A 354 -11.73 -13.31 6.10
N PRO A 355 -11.57 -12.44 5.09
CA PRO A 355 -10.36 -11.66 4.95
C PRO A 355 -10.08 -10.81 6.20
N MET A 356 -8.83 -10.79 6.62
CA MET A 356 -8.35 -10.01 7.75
C MET A 356 -7.03 -9.32 7.40
N VAL A 357 -6.82 -8.17 8.02
CA VAL A 357 -5.60 -7.38 7.90
C VAL A 357 -5.00 -7.21 9.29
N THR A 358 -3.77 -7.68 9.48
CA THR A 358 -2.98 -7.38 10.68
C THR A 358 -2.08 -6.18 10.42
N ILE A 359 -2.33 -5.11 11.15
CA ILE A 359 -1.63 -3.83 11.08
C ILE A 359 -0.50 -3.86 12.11
N VAL A 360 0.74 -3.58 11.68
CA VAL A 360 1.88 -3.33 12.57
C VAL A 360 2.30 -1.88 12.40
N LEU A 361 2.10 -1.08 13.44
CA LEU A 361 2.33 0.37 13.42
C LEU A 361 3.35 0.73 14.51
N THR A 362 4.53 1.19 14.12
CA THR A 362 5.53 1.75 15.05
C THR A 362 5.59 3.27 14.88
N VAL A 363 5.37 3.98 15.97
CA VAL A 363 5.38 5.45 16.02
C VAL A 363 6.46 5.97 16.96
N ALA A 364 6.99 7.14 16.63
CA ALA A 364 7.80 7.96 17.53
C ALA A 364 7.22 9.38 17.58
N PRO A 365 7.61 10.21 18.56
CA PRO A 365 7.34 11.64 18.48
C PRO A 365 7.99 12.25 17.23
N SER A 366 7.31 13.19 16.58
CA SER A 366 7.90 13.94 15.47
C SER A 366 9.12 14.75 15.96
N PRO A 367 10.22 14.79 15.19
CA PRO A 367 11.42 15.56 15.53
C PRO A 367 11.14 17.06 15.75
N ASP A 368 10.08 17.60 15.13
CA ASP A 368 9.64 18.98 15.34
C ASP A 368 9.13 19.24 16.76
N TYR A 369 8.62 18.20 17.44
CA TYR A 369 7.96 18.31 18.74
C TYR A 369 8.82 17.78 19.89
N ALA A 370 9.81 16.93 19.62
CA ALA A 370 10.53 16.16 20.63
C ALA A 370 12.02 16.49 20.80
N SER A 371 12.46 17.69 20.37
CA SER A 371 13.88 18.08 20.35
C SER A 371 14.65 17.99 21.68
N ALA A 372 13.99 17.73 22.82
CA ALA A 372 14.61 17.58 24.13
C ALA A 372 14.25 16.28 24.90
N ILE A 373 13.37 15.42 24.37
CA ILE A 373 12.91 14.21 25.08
C ILE A 373 13.10 13.00 24.17
N ASP A 374 14.03 12.14 24.57
CA ASP A 374 14.21 10.82 23.95
C ASP A 374 13.09 9.89 24.45
N LEU A 375 12.12 9.59 23.59
CA LEU A 375 11.12 8.57 23.84
C LEU A 375 11.36 7.41 22.89
N ASP A 376 11.36 6.21 23.46
CA ASP A 376 11.41 5.00 22.66
C ASP A 376 10.17 4.88 21.77
N PRO A 377 10.33 4.45 20.50
CA PRO A 377 9.20 4.20 19.62
C PRO A 377 8.23 3.16 20.19
N VAL A 378 6.93 3.39 20.02
CA VAL A 378 5.88 2.49 20.49
C VAL A 378 5.31 1.72 19.31
N THR A 379 5.20 0.38 19.45
CA THR A 379 4.63 -0.48 18.42
C THR A 379 3.26 -1.01 18.83
N PHE A 380 2.29 -0.88 17.93
CA PHE A 380 0.94 -1.40 18.05
C PHE A 380 0.70 -2.47 16.99
N ILE A 381 0.06 -3.55 17.39
CA ILE A 381 -0.33 -4.63 16.50
C ILE A 381 -1.83 -4.84 16.65
N LYS A 382 -2.57 -4.83 15.55
CA LYS A 382 -4.02 -5.06 15.56
C LYS A 382 -4.46 -5.83 14.34
N THR A 383 -5.26 -6.87 14.53
CA THR A 383 -5.92 -7.60 13.45
C THR A 383 -7.36 -7.13 13.31
N VAL A 384 -7.75 -6.77 12.09
CA VAL A 384 -9.09 -6.27 11.75
C VAL A 384 -9.68 -7.18 10.67
N MET A 385 -10.91 -7.64 10.88
CA MET A 385 -11.66 -8.35 9.85
C MET A 385 -12.26 -7.34 8.87
N VAL A 386 -12.16 -7.67 7.59
CA VAL A 386 -12.66 -6.85 6.47
C VAL A 386 -14.19 -6.96 6.43
N GLY A 387 -14.88 -5.84 6.31
CA GLY A 387 -16.30 -5.73 6.68
C GLY A 387 -17.33 -5.90 5.56
N VAL A 388 -16.94 -6.39 4.39
CA VAL A 388 -17.88 -6.52 3.29
C VAL A 388 -18.58 -7.89 3.33
N GLU A 389 -19.81 -7.92 3.84
CA GLU A 389 -20.71 -9.08 3.82
C GLU A 389 -21.30 -9.37 2.42
N SER A 390 -21.21 -8.43 1.48
CA SER A 390 -21.79 -8.55 0.13
C SER A 390 -20.69 -8.74 -0.91
N PRO A 391 -20.71 -9.82 -1.72
CA PRO A 391 -19.65 -10.06 -2.71
C PRO A 391 -19.50 -8.85 -3.63
N ILE A 392 -18.25 -8.45 -3.91
CA ILE A 392 -17.95 -7.45 -4.94
C ILE A 392 -18.59 -7.96 -6.24
N PRO A 393 -19.37 -7.15 -6.97
CA PRO A 393 -19.96 -7.58 -8.23
C PRO A 393 -18.86 -8.09 -9.16
N ALA A 394 -18.92 -9.38 -9.53
CA ALA A 394 -18.04 -9.93 -10.54
C ALA A 394 -18.28 -9.16 -11.85
N PRO A 395 -17.24 -8.92 -12.67
CA PRO A 395 -17.44 -8.22 -13.93
C PRO A 395 -18.45 -8.95 -14.81
N VAL A 396 -19.61 -8.31 -15.01
CA VAL A 396 -20.72 -8.76 -15.83
C VAL A 396 -20.28 -8.77 -17.28
N LYS A 397 -20.51 -9.89 -17.96
CA LYS A 397 -20.17 -10.05 -19.37
C LYS A 397 -21.08 -9.13 -20.20
N VAL A 398 -20.52 -8.11 -20.84
CA VAL A 398 -21.23 -7.40 -21.92
C VAL A 398 -21.35 -8.38 -23.10
N THR A 399 -22.53 -8.94 -23.31
CA THR A 399 -22.85 -9.64 -24.56
C THR A 399 -22.81 -8.63 -25.68
N ARG A 400 -21.73 -8.64 -26.47
CA ARG A 400 -21.66 -7.91 -27.75
C ARG A 400 -22.64 -8.47 -28.77
#